data_AF-A0A9D6FZZ7-F1
#
_entry.id   AF-A0A9D6FZZ7-F1
#
_cell.length_a   1.000
_cell.length_b   1.000
_cell.length_c   1.000
_cell.angle_alpha   90.00
_cell.angle_beta   90.00
_cell.angle_gamma   90.00
#
_symmetry.space_group_name_H-M   'P 1'
#
loop_
_entity.id
_entity.type
_entity.pdbx_description
1 polymer ?
#
loop_
_entity_poly.entity_id
_entity_poly.type
_entity_poly.pdbx_seq_one_letter_code
_entity_poly.pdbx_strand_id
1 'polypeptide(L)'
;MNTILPLLSTIVTLIFAVAVFDQYLARRRPYQLLWAVGLGMYMLGTLMEFIAGAIGVSSAILRVWYACGAMLTAAYLGMGTVYLLFPGRGTNVVMAVLVIASVFAVYKVAVSPVDMAALGAHELSGSKAFPSGFGGPRLLTPFFNTFGAVTLVGGALWSAWSFWRRRIYPHRVVSNILIALGALAPVWGGSLARAGNPSYLYLSELLGVTIIFLGFLRNKEVFGLYRFPLVHGFKRVS
;
A
#
# COMPACT_ATOMS: atom_id res chain seq x y z
N MET A 1 6.86 20.25 -13.31
CA MET A 1 6.44 18.87 -12.98
C MET A 1 6.01 18.80 -11.53
N ASN A 2 5.11 17.89 -11.21
CA ASN A 2 4.50 17.80 -9.88
C ASN A 2 5.29 16.86 -8.95
N THR A 3 6.32 17.38 -8.29
CA THR A 3 7.15 16.66 -7.30
C THR A 3 6.62 16.78 -5.88
N ILE A 4 5.76 17.77 -5.61
CA ILE A 4 5.27 18.05 -4.25
C ILE A 4 4.31 16.96 -3.79
N LEU A 5 3.37 16.51 -4.64
CA LEU A 5 2.39 15.49 -4.24
C LEU A 5 3.05 14.13 -3.91
N PRO A 6 3.98 13.59 -4.72
CA PRO A 6 4.68 12.36 -4.36
C PRO A 6 5.55 12.51 -3.11
N LEU A 7 6.18 13.66 -2.89
CA LEU A 7 6.97 13.94 -1.69
C LEU A 7 6.10 13.92 -0.43
N LEU A 8 4.97 14.64 -0.46
CA LEU A 8 4.01 14.64 0.65
C LEU A 8 3.46 13.23 0.91
N SER A 9 3.14 12.48 -0.15
CA SER A 9 2.67 11.10 -0.03
C SER A 9 3.72 10.22 0.64
N THR A 10 4.99 10.38 0.26
CA THR A 10 6.12 9.65 0.86
C THR A 10 6.24 9.95 2.35
N ILE A 11 6.16 11.23 2.74
CA ILE A 11 6.26 11.65 4.15
C ILE A 11 5.09 11.09 4.97
N VAL A 12 3.85 11.25 4.50
CA VAL A 12 2.65 10.75 5.19
C VAL A 12 2.71 9.23 5.33
N THR A 13 3.07 8.53 4.25
CA THR A 13 3.18 7.07 4.23
C THR A 13 4.30 6.58 5.15
N LEU A 14 5.44 7.27 5.21
CA LEU A 14 6.53 6.95 6.13
C LEU A 14 6.09 7.06 7.60
N ILE A 15 5.44 8.18 7.96
CA ILE A 15 4.92 8.38 9.32
C ILE A 15 3.93 7.28 9.67
N PHE A 16 3.03 6.95 8.74
CA PHE A 16 2.04 5.90 8.94
C PHE A 16 2.70 4.51 9.07
N ALA A 17 3.67 4.18 8.21
CA ALA A 17 4.41 2.93 8.26
C ALA A 17 5.13 2.77 9.61
N VAL A 18 5.80 3.81 10.10
CA VAL A 18 6.46 3.82 11.40
C VAL A 18 5.45 3.62 12.53
N ALA A 19 4.30 4.30 12.49
CA ALA A 19 3.26 4.14 13.50
C ALA A 19 2.71 2.71 13.56
N VAL A 20 2.50 2.05 12.41
CA VAL A 20 2.05 0.66 12.34
C VAL A 20 3.16 -0.31 12.76
N PHE A 21 4.40 -0.05 12.38
CA PHE A 21 5.54 -0.87 12.76
C PHE A 21 5.82 -0.82 14.27
N ASP A 22 5.73 0.36 14.88
CA ASP A 22 5.82 0.52 16.33
C ASP A 22 4.74 -0.30 17.06
N GLN A 23 3.50 -0.26 16.56
CA GLN A 23 2.44 -1.12 17.10
C GLN A 23 2.74 -2.62 16.96
N TYR A 24 3.37 -3.02 15.85
CA TYR A 24 3.83 -4.39 15.67
C TYR A 24 4.91 -4.75 16.71
N LEU A 25 5.90 -3.89 16.95
CA LEU A 25 6.94 -4.17 17.95
C LEU A 25 6.34 -4.35 19.35
N ALA A 26 5.31 -3.57 19.69
CA ALA A 26 4.63 -3.64 20.97
C ALA A 26 3.69 -4.86 21.14
N ARG A 27 2.99 -5.30 20.09
CA ARG A 27 1.93 -6.34 20.19
C ARG A 27 2.27 -7.65 19.47
N ARG A 28 3.26 -7.64 18.59
CA ARG A 28 3.76 -8.77 17.77
C ARG A 28 2.67 -9.50 17.00
N ARG A 29 1.67 -8.76 16.47
CA ARG A 29 0.60 -9.36 15.66
C ARG A 29 1.01 -9.41 14.18
N PRO A 30 0.89 -10.57 13.49
CA PRO A 30 1.41 -10.74 12.14
C PRO A 30 0.78 -9.79 11.11
N TYR A 31 -0.51 -9.49 11.24
CA TYR A 31 -1.19 -8.55 10.33
C TYR A 31 -0.59 -7.14 10.38
N GLN A 32 -0.07 -6.69 11.54
CA GLN A 32 0.54 -5.36 11.67
C GLN A 32 1.89 -5.30 10.94
N LEU A 33 2.66 -6.39 10.97
CA LEU A 33 3.90 -6.48 10.20
C LEU A 33 3.61 -6.41 8.70
N LEU A 34 2.59 -7.13 8.22
CA LEU A 34 2.21 -7.11 6.81
C LEU A 34 1.71 -5.74 6.35
N TRP A 35 0.92 -5.06 7.19
CA TRP A 35 0.54 -3.67 6.92
C TRP A 35 1.74 -2.73 6.89
N ALA A 36 2.69 -2.87 7.83
CA ALA A 36 3.92 -2.08 7.81
C ALA A 36 4.77 -2.33 6.55
N VAL A 37 4.87 -3.59 6.11
CA VAL A 37 5.56 -3.97 4.87
C VAL A 37 4.86 -3.38 3.64
N GLY A 38 3.52 -3.48 3.57
CA GLY A 38 2.73 -2.87 2.51
C GLY A 38 2.87 -1.35 2.46
N LEU A 39 2.84 -0.67 3.60
CA LEU A 39 3.07 0.78 3.70
C LEU A 39 4.52 1.16 3.35
N GLY A 40 5.49 0.32 3.71
CA GLY A 40 6.89 0.50 3.30
C GLY A 40 7.06 0.43 1.78
N MET A 41 6.38 -0.51 1.12
CA MET A 41 6.36 -0.60 -0.35
C MET A 41 5.64 0.58 -0.99
N TYR A 42 4.55 1.06 -0.38
CA TYR A 42 3.86 2.27 -0.82
C TYR A 42 4.83 3.46 -0.77
N MET A 43 5.51 3.65 0.36
CA MET A 43 6.48 4.73 0.56
C MET A 43 7.61 4.68 -0.48
N LEU A 44 8.14 3.49 -0.79
CA LEU A 44 9.12 3.31 -1.85
C LEU A 44 8.56 3.68 -3.23
N GLY A 45 7.30 3.33 -3.52
CA GLY A 45 6.61 3.72 -4.75
C GLY A 45 6.55 5.25 -4.92
N THR A 46 5.99 5.95 -3.93
CA THR A 46 5.85 7.42 -3.99
C THR A 46 7.21 8.14 -3.94
N LEU A 47 8.21 7.54 -3.29
CA LEU A 47 9.57 8.05 -3.30
C LEU A 47 10.18 7.97 -4.70
N MET A 48 9.98 6.86 -5.40
CA MET A 48 10.45 6.73 -6.79
C MET A 48 9.73 7.71 -7.72
N GLU A 49 8.46 8.03 -7.49
CA GLU A 49 7.74 9.08 -8.22
C GLU A 49 8.33 10.47 -7.97
N PHE A 50 8.66 10.78 -6.72
CA PHE A 50 9.34 12.02 -6.37
C PHE A 50 10.70 12.10 -7.07
N ILE A 51 11.52 11.05 -7.00
CA ILE A 51 12.84 11.00 -7.63
C ILE A 51 12.71 11.11 -9.16
N ALA A 52 11.80 10.36 -9.79
CA ALA A 52 11.54 10.45 -11.22
C ALA A 52 11.14 11.89 -11.63
N GLY A 53 10.31 12.54 -10.83
CA GLY A 53 9.92 13.92 -11.02
C GLY A 53 11.03 14.93 -10.75
N ALA A 54 12.05 14.60 -9.95
CA ALA A 54 13.15 15.52 -9.63
C ALA A 54 14.31 15.41 -10.63
N ILE A 55 14.71 14.19 -10.97
CA ILE A 55 15.95 13.92 -11.73
C ILE A 55 15.73 13.14 -13.04
N GLY A 56 14.47 12.78 -13.36
CA GLY A 56 14.14 12.00 -14.54
C GLY A 56 13.99 10.50 -14.29
N VAL A 57 13.36 9.81 -15.23
CA VAL A 57 13.11 8.37 -15.14
C VAL A 57 14.37 7.60 -15.58
N SER A 58 14.76 6.62 -14.76
CA SER A 58 15.76 5.60 -15.12
C SER A 58 15.14 4.21 -15.06
N SER A 59 15.78 3.22 -15.69
CA SER A 59 15.29 1.83 -15.65
C SER A 59 15.17 1.31 -14.21
N ALA A 60 16.10 1.68 -13.33
CA ALA A 60 16.07 1.29 -11.92
C ALA A 60 14.88 1.92 -11.18
N ILE A 61 14.67 3.23 -11.35
CA ILE A 61 13.55 3.96 -10.72
C ILE A 61 12.22 3.33 -11.14
N LEU A 62 12.04 3.09 -12.45
CA LEU A 62 10.85 2.46 -12.98
C LEU A 62 10.61 1.06 -12.39
N ARG A 63 11.64 0.20 -12.32
CA ARG A 63 11.51 -1.17 -11.82
C ARG A 63 11.13 -1.20 -10.34
N VAL A 64 11.75 -0.36 -9.52
CA VAL A 64 11.44 -0.26 -8.08
C VAL A 64 10.02 0.28 -7.89
N TRP A 65 9.66 1.37 -8.58
CA TRP A 65 8.30 1.91 -8.55
C TRP A 65 7.26 0.87 -8.95
N TYR A 66 7.52 0.15 -10.04
CA TYR A 66 6.57 -0.81 -10.58
C TYR A 66 6.38 -2.03 -9.68
N ALA A 67 7.46 -2.54 -9.11
CA ALA A 67 7.39 -3.65 -8.16
C ALA A 67 6.71 -3.25 -6.86
N CYS A 68 7.14 -2.17 -6.23
CA CYS A 68 6.66 -1.77 -4.91
C CYS A 68 5.31 -1.06 -4.99
N GLY A 69 5.23 0.06 -5.71
CA GLY A 69 4.04 0.91 -5.78
C GLY A 69 2.93 0.28 -6.62
N ALA A 70 3.21 -0.05 -7.88
CA ALA A 70 2.16 -0.44 -8.83
C ALA A 70 1.62 -1.88 -8.64
N MET A 71 2.36 -2.77 -7.97
CA MET A 71 2.06 -4.21 -7.94
C MET A 71 1.93 -4.79 -6.52
N LEU A 72 2.96 -4.70 -5.67
CA LEU A 72 2.97 -5.47 -4.42
C LEU A 72 2.27 -4.78 -3.23
N THR A 73 2.23 -3.46 -3.21
CA THR A 73 1.65 -2.67 -2.09
C THR A 73 0.25 -3.13 -1.71
N ALA A 74 -0.67 -3.15 -2.68
CA ALA A 74 -2.06 -3.52 -2.42
C ALA A 74 -2.19 -4.95 -1.87
N ALA A 75 -1.42 -5.89 -2.44
CA ALA A 75 -1.47 -7.30 -2.05
C ALA A 75 -1.03 -7.52 -0.60
N TYR A 76 0.04 -6.87 -0.14
CA TYR A 76 0.51 -7.02 1.25
C TYR A 76 -0.39 -6.29 2.26
N LEU A 77 -0.93 -5.11 1.91
CA LEU A 77 -1.92 -4.44 2.74
C LEU A 77 -3.18 -5.32 2.90
N GLY A 78 -3.65 -5.89 1.80
CA GLY A 78 -4.76 -6.83 1.78
C GLY A 78 -4.49 -8.12 2.56
N MET A 79 -3.29 -8.69 2.42
CA MET A 79 -2.88 -9.89 3.15
C MET A 79 -2.87 -9.68 4.67
N GLY A 80 -2.49 -8.50 5.14
CA GLY A 80 -2.63 -8.14 6.56
C GLY A 80 -4.09 -8.22 7.01
N THR A 81 -5.04 -7.77 6.19
CA THR A 81 -6.48 -7.87 6.47
C THR A 81 -6.97 -9.32 6.48
N VAL A 82 -6.44 -10.18 5.60
CA VAL A 82 -6.73 -11.64 5.64
C VAL A 82 -6.28 -12.24 6.98
N TYR A 83 -5.07 -11.93 7.43
CA TYR A 83 -4.57 -12.38 8.74
C TYR A 83 -5.38 -11.84 9.92
N LEU A 84 -5.94 -10.63 9.80
CA LEU A 84 -6.80 -10.05 10.82
C LEU A 84 -8.14 -10.78 10.93
N LEU A 85 -8.78 -11.09 9.79
CA LEU A 85 -10.15 -11.61 9.75
C LEU A 85 -10.22 -13.15 9.81
N PHE A 86 -9.24 -13.83 9.23
CA PHE A 86 -9.23 -15.28 9.10
C PHE A 86 -7.89 -15.86 9.62
N PRO A 87 -7.63 -15.83 10.94
CA PRO A 87 -6.42 -16.43 11.47
C PRO A 87 -6.44 -17.97 11.31
N GLY A 88 -5.38 -18.57 10.77
CA GLY A 88 -5.28 -20.02 10.65
C GLY A 88 -4.26 -20.53 9.64
N ARG A 89 -4.18 -21.87 9.50
CA ARG A 89 -3.22 -22.54 8.61
C ARG A 89 -3.44 -22.17 7.13
N GLY A 90 -4.70 -22.04 6.68
CA GLY A 90 -5.02 -21.63 5.31
C GLY A 90 -4.42 -20.28 4.94
N THR A 91 -4.45 -19.31 5.86
CA THR A 91 -3.87 -17.97 5.66
C THR A 91 -2.35 -18.02 5.53
N ASN A 92 -1.67 -18.94 6.22
CA ASN A 92 -0.23 -19.16 6.02
C ASN A 92 0.08 -19.73 4.64
N VAL A 93 -0.78 -20.60 4.10
CA VAL A 93 -0.63 -21.12 2.73
C VAL A 93 -0.82 -19.98 1.73
N VAL A 94 -1.84 -19.14 1.89
CA VAL A 94 -2.05 -17.96 1.05
C VAL A 94 -0.86 -17.01 1.14
N MET A 95 -0.29 -16.81 2.33
CA MET A 95 0.94 -16.03 2.51
C MET A 95 2.12 -16.61 1.74
N ALA A 96 2.33 -17.93 1.84
CA ALA A 96 3.43 -18.60 1.13
C ALA A 96 3.28 -18.47 -0.38
N VAL A 97 2.06 -18.66 -0.90
CA VAL A 97 1.74 -18.45 -2.32
C VAL A 97 2.00 -16.99 -2.72
N LEU A 98 1.58 -16.02 -1.91
CA LEU A 98 1.82 -14.61 -2.16
C LEU A 98 3.32 -14.27 -2.20
N VAL A 99 4.12 -14.84 -1.30
CA VAL A 99 5.59 -14.62 -1.28
C VAL A 99 6.24 -15.22 -2.51
N ILE A 100 5.91 -16.46 -2.88
CA ILE A 100 6.43 -17.12 -4.09
C ILE A 100 6.06 -16.31 -5.33
N ALA A 101 4.80 -15.90 -5.44
CA ALA A 101 4.33 -15.06 -6.53
C ALA A 101 5.07 -13.71 -6.55
N SER A 102 5.31 -13.10 -5.38
CA SER A 102 6.03 -11.81 -5.27
C SER A 102 7.48 -11.94 -5.75
N VAL A 103 8.18 -12.99 -5.35
CA VAL A 103 9.55 -13.28 -5.82
C VAL A 103 9.57 -13.46 -7.34
N PHE A 104 8.64 -14.25 -7.87
CA PHE A 104 8.50 -14.41 -9.33
C PHE A 104 8.22 -13.08 -10.02
N ALA A 105 7.33 -12.25 -9.47
CA ALA A 105 6.96 -10.97 -10.05
C ALA A 105 8.15 -9.98 -10.06
N VAL A 106 8.90 -9.90 -8.96
CA VAL A 106 10.14 -9.09 -8.88
C VAL A 106 11.17 -9.59 -9.89
N TYR A 107 11.36 -10.91 -10.02
CA TYR A 107 12.23 -11.48 -11.05
C TYR A 107 11.79 -11.09 -12.46
N LYS A 108 10.49 -11.18 -12.77
CA LYS A 108 9.95 -10.77 -14.08
C LYS A 108 10.17 -9.28 -14.33
N VAL A 109 9.97 -8.41 -13.33
CA VAL A 109 10.27 -6.98 -13.42
C VAL A 109 11.75 -6.73 -13.62
N ALA A 110 12.63 -7.54 -13.03
CA ALA A 110 14.10 -7.40 -13.10
C ALA A 110 14.72 -7.90 -14.42
N VAL A 111 14.12 -8.88 -15.10
CA VAL A 111 14.68 -9.43 -16.35
C VAL A 111 14.02 -8.83 -17.60
N SER A 112 12.81 -8.28 -17.48
CA SER A 112 12.10 -7.78 -18.67
C SER A 112 12.82 -6.60 -19.33
N PRO A 113 12.83 -6.53 -20.67
CA PRO A 113 13.32 -5.36 -21.39
C PRO A 113 12.43 -4.16 -21.05
N VAL A 114 13.07 -3.00 -20.90
CA VAL A 114 12.40 -1.74 -20.59
C VAL A 114 12.61 -0.80 -21.77
N ASP A 115 11.51 -0.40 -22.40
CA ASP A 115 11.53 0.63 -23.44
C ASP A 115 11.51 2.01 -22.79
N MET A 116 12.70 2.59 -22.63
CA MET A 116 12.86 3.94 -22.08
C MET A 116 12.51 5.04 -23.11
N ALA A 117 12.52 4.72 -24.41
CA ALA A 117 12.18 5.68 -25.46
C ALA A 117 10.67 5.91 -25.56
N ALA A 118 9.87 4.91 -25.17
CA ALA A 118 8.42 5.03 -25.06
C ALA A 118 7.94 5.87 -23.85
N LEU A 119 8.83 6.24 -22.94
CA LEU A 119 8.51 7.01 -21.73
C LEU A 119 8.82 8.49 -21.92
N GLY A 120 7.93 9.36 -21.43
CA GLY A 120 8.29 10.77 -21.22
C GLY A 120 9.37 10.89 -20.14
N ALA A 121 10.16 11.98 -20.19
CA ALA A 121 11.32 12.20 -19.29
C ALA A 121 11.03 12.01 -17.79
N HIS A 122 9.77 12.21 -17.36
CA HIS A 122 9.32 12.15 -15.97
C HIS A 122 8.07 11.29 -15.77
N GLU A 123 7.74 10.44 -16.75
CA GLU A 123 6.54 9.60 -16.71
C GLU A 123 6.86 8.18 -16.25
N LEU A 124 6.24 7.74 -15.16
CA LEU A 124 6.28 6.34 -14.72
C LEU A 124 5.05 5.61 -15.26
N SER A 125 5.27 4.73 -16.24
CA SER A 125 4.18 3.98 -16.86
C SER A 125 4.62 2.56 -17.21
N GLY A 126 4.14 1.60 -16.43
CA GLY A 126 4.42 0.19 -16.72
C GLY A 126 3.79 -0.30 -18.03
N SER A 127 2.69 0.32 -18.50
CA SER A 127 2.05 -0.05 -19.76
C SER A 127 2.80 0.44 -21.00
N LYS A 128 3.56 1.53 -20.88
CA LYS A 128 4.46 2.01 -21.94
C LYS A 128 5.83 1.33 -21.88
N ALA A 129 6.34 1.10 -20.67
CA ALA A 129 7.70 0.62 -20.49
C ALA A 129 7.90 -0.89 -20.69
N PHE A 130 6.90 -1.71 -20.32
CA PHE A 130 6.99 -3.16 -20.38
C PHE A 130 6.13 -3.74 -21.52
N PRO A 131 6.59 -4.84 -22.16
CA PRO A 131 5.87 -5.44 -23.28
C PRO A 131 4.48 -5.96 -22.88
N SER A 132 3.49 -5.75 -23.75
CA SER A 132 2.15 -6.34 -23.65
C SER A 132 2.18 -7.76 -24.25
N GLY A 133 2.27 -8.78 -23.41
CA GLY A 133 2.25 -10.18 -23.86
C GLY A 133 2.30 -11.19 -22.72
N PHE A 134 1.94 -12.44 -23.03
CA PHE A 134 2.09 -13.56 -22.11
C PHE A 134 3.58 -13.75 -21.79
N GLY A 135 3.96 -13.44 -20.55
CA GLY A 135 5.35 -13.43 -20.09
C GLY A 135 5.89 -12.06 -19.70
N GLY A 136 5.14 -10.96 -19.84
CA GLY A 136 5.51 -9.66 -19.26
C GLY A 136 5.10 -9.51 -17.79
N PRO A 137 5.76 -8.63 -17.00
CA PRO A 137 5.40 -8.38 -15.60
C PRO A 137 4.01 -7.73 -15.48
N ARG A 138 3.53 -7.08 -16.55
CA ARG A 138 2.19 -6.50 -16.68
C ARG A 138 1.05 -7.48 -16.49
N LEU A 139 1.26 -8.76 -16.81
CA LEU A 139 0.23 -9.78 -16.63
C LEU A 139 -0.03 -10.07 -15.15
N LEU A 140 0.98 -9.88 -14.28
CA LEU A 140 0.90 -10.20 -12.86
C LEU A 140 0.19 -9.09 -12.07
N THR A 141 0.36 -7.83 -12.46
CA THR A 141 -0.18 -6.67 -11.74
C THR A 141 -1.69 -6.75 -11.45
N PRO A 142 -2.56 -7.12 -12.41
CA PRO A 142 -3.99 -7.28 -12.13
C PRO A 142 -4.26 -8.29 -11.02
N PHE A 143 -3.55 -9.43 -10.97
CA PHE A 143 -3.79 -10.45 -9.95
C PHE A 143 -3.45 -9.93 -8.54
N PHE A 144 -2.29 -9.29 -8.38
CA PHE A 144 -1.89 -8.71 -7.08
C PHE A 144 -2.84 -7.58 -6.66
N ASN A 145 -3.19 -6.69 -7.58
CA ASN A 145 -4.04 -5.55 -7.28
C ASN A 145 -5.49 -5.97 -7.01
N THR A 146 -6.01 -6.96 -7.74
CA THR A 146 -7.35 -7.51 -7.48
C THR A 146 -7.37 -8.23 -6.14
N PHE A 147 -6.38 -9.07 -5.85
CA PHE A 147 -6.28 -9.72 -4.53
C PHE A 147 -6.23 -8.68 -3.41
N GLY A 148 -5.34 -7.69 -3.53
CA GLY A 148 -5.17 -6.61 -2.56
C GLY A 148 -6.43 -5.78 -2.37
N ALA A 149 -7.06 -5.35 -3.45
CA ALA A 149 -8.28 -4.54 -3.41
C ALA A 149 -9.44 -5.32 -2.78
N VAL A 150 -9.69 -6.56 -3.20
CA VAL A 150 -10.76 -7.39 -2.66
C VAL A 150 -10.56 -7.63 -1.16
N THR A 151 -9.34 -7.97 -0.74
CA THR A 151 -9.08 -8.30 0.67
C THR A 151 -9.02 -7.08 1.57
N LEU A 152 -8.44 -5.96 1.11
CA LEU A 152 -8.37 -4.72 1.89
C LEU A 152 -9.72 -4.01 1.94
N VAL A 153 -10.30 -3.70 0.79
CA VAL A 153 -11.58 -2.96 0.70
C VAL A 153 -12.71 -3.86 1.19
N GLY A 154 -12.80 -5.10 0.70
CA GLY A 154 -13.82 -6.05 1.12
C GLY A 154 -13.74 -6.38 2.61
N GLY A 155 -12.53 -6.59 3.14
CA GLY A 155 -12.33 -6.83 4.57
C GLY A 155 -12.70 -5.64 5.46
N ALA A 156 -12.39 -4.42 5.02
CA ALA A 156 -12.81 -3.19 5.71
C ALA A 156 -14.34 -3.02 5.68
N LEU A 157 -14.97 -3.15 4.50
CA LEU A 157 -16.43 -3.05 4.35
C LEU A 157 -17.17 -4.13 5.16
N TRP A 158 -16.69 -5.36 5.14
CA TRP A 158 -17.22 -6.45 5.95
C TRP A 158 -17.13 -6.13 7.45
N SER A 159 -15.99 -5.62 7.89
CA SER A 159 -15.78 -5.20 9.28
C SER A 159 -16.74 -4.08 9.68
N ALA A 160 -16.90 -3.06 8.83
CA ALA A 160 -17.84 -1.97 9.05
C ALA A 160 -19.29 -2.47 9.17
N TRP A 161 -19.71 -3.33 8.24
CA TRP A 161 -21.05 -3.91 8.24
C TRP A 161 -21.31 -4.76 9.49
N SER A 162 -20.35 -5.60 9.89
CA SER A 162 -20.44 -6.44 11.08
C SER A 162 -20.59 -5.61 12.36
N PHE A 163 -19.78 -4.57 12.55
CA PHE A 163 -19.89 -3.66 13.71
C PHE A 163 -21.22 -2.88 13.71
N TRP A 164 -21.65 -2.41 12.54
CA TRP A 164 -22.92 -1.67 12.40
C TRP A 164 -24.13 -2.56 12.72
N ARG A 165 -24.21 -3.77 12.16
CA ARG A 165 -25.30 -4.74 12.40
C ARG A 165 -25.40 -5.12 13.87
N ARG A 166 -24.27 -5.28 14.56
CA ARG A 166 -24.21 -5.63 15.99
C ARG A 166 -24.40 -4.42 16.91
N ARG A 167 -24.40 -3.19 16.39
CA ARG A 167 -24.45 -1.93 17.15
C ARG A 167 -23.30 -1.78 18.16
N ILE A 168 -22.12 -2.29 17.84
CA ILE A 168 -20.94 -2.28 18.73
C ILE A 168 -19.85 -1.41 18.11
N TYR A 169 -19.21 -0.55 18.91
CA TYR A 169 -18.06 0.29 18.53
C TYR A 169 -18.29 1.14 17.25
N PRO A 170 -19.19 2.14 17.28
CA PRO A 170 -19.53 2.95 16.10
C PRO A 170 -18.31 3.66 15.47
N HIS A 171 -17.29 3.99 16.27
CA HIS A 171 -16.03 4.53 15.76
C HIS A 171 -15.28 3.57 14.83
N ARG A 172 -15.42 2.24 15.01
CA ARG A 172 -14.83 1.22 14.13
C ARG A 172 -15.53 1.13 12.79
N VAL A 173 -16.84 1.40 12.74
CA VAL A 173 -17.59 1.49 11.47
C VAL A 173 -16.99 2.60 10.61
N VAL A 174 -16.88 3.81 11.16
CA VAL A 174 -16.34 4.95 10.42
C VAL A 174 -14.88 4.74 10.04
N SER A 175 -14.07 4.18 10.93
CA SER A 175 -12.66 3.86 10.67
C SER A 175 -12.51 2.93 9.46
N ASN A 176 -13.30 1.86 9.41
CA ASN A 176 -13.26 0.91 8.31
C ASN A 176 -13.81 1.49 6.99
N ILE A 177 -14.83 2.35 7.05
CA ILE A 177 -15.31 3.06 5.85
C ILE A 177 -14.23 3.99 5.30
N LEU A 178 -13.52 4.73 6.16
CA LEU A 178 -12.39 5.56 5.73
C LEU A 178 -11.29 4.72 5.09
N ILE A 179 -10.91 3.58 5.69
CA ILE A 179 -9.92 2.67 5.10
C ILE A 179 -10.37 2.20 3.71
N ALA A 180 -11.64 1.80 3.55
CA ALA A 180 -12.18 1.36 2.26
C ALA A 180 -12.16 2.49 1.21
N LEU A 181 -12.61 3.70 1.56
CA LEU A 181 -12.63 4.85 0.66
C LEU A 181 -11.22 5.27 0.26
N GLY A 182 -10.29 5.34 1.21
CA GLY A 182 -8.91 5.70 0.93
C GLY A 182 -8.20 4.66 0.07
N ALA A 183 -8.48 3.36 0.28
CA ALA A 183 -7.94 2.29 -0.55
C ALA A 183 -8.48 2.28 -2.00
N LEU A 184 -9.68 2.81 -2.22
CA LEU A 184 -10.25 2.97 -3.56
C LEU A 184 -9.74 4.21 -4.30
N ALA A 185 -9.20 5.22 -3.60
CA ALA A 185 -8.78 6.46 -4.23
C ALA A 185 -7.72 6.26 -5.34
N PRO A 186 -6.63 5.48 -5.16
CA PRO A 186 -5.66 5.21 -6.24
C PRO A 186 -6.26 4.47 -7.44
N VAL A 187 -7.31 3.67 -7.24
CA VAL A 187 -8.01 2.97 -8.33
C VAL A 187 -8.69 3.99 -9.26
N TRP A 188 -9.33 5.00 -8.68
CA TRP A 188 -9.95 6.09 -9.43
C TRP A 188 -8.91 7.02 -10.05
N GLY A 189 -7.88 7.42 -9.29
CA GLY A 189 -6.83 8.28 -9.82
C GLY A 189 -6.02 7.64 -10.94
N GLY A 190 -5.74 6.33 -10.86
CA GLY A 190 -5.11 5.58 -11.95
C GLY A 190 -5.99 5.50 -13.20
N SER A 191 -7.32 5.43 -13.03
CA SER A 191 -8.26 5.45 -14.16
C SER A 191 -8.31 6.85 -14.82
N LEU A 192 -8.31 7.92 -14.01
CA LEU A 192 -8.26 9.30 -14.49
C LEU A 192 -6.90 9.68 -15.11
N ALA A 193 -5.80 9.13 -14.60
CA ALA A 193 -4.48 9.34 -15.17
C ALA A 193 -4.38 8.80 -16.60
N ARG A 194 -5.04 7.68 -16.90
CA ARG A 194 -5.17 7.14 -18.26
C ARG A 194 -6.00 8.04 -19.19
N ALA A 195 -6.85 8.91 -18.64
CA ALA A 195 -7.66 9.86 -19.40
C ALA A 195 -6.89 11.15 -19.79
N GLY A 196 -5.64 11.33 -19.34
CA GLY A 196 -4.74 12.32 -19.92
C GLY A 196 -3.84 13.11 -18.96
N ASN A 197 -4.03 13.04 -17.64
CA ASN A 197 -3.18 13.79 -16.69
C ASN A 197 -2.67 12.91 -15.52
N PRO A 198 -1.36 12.59 -15.49
CA PRO A 198 -0.75 11.81 -14.41
C PRO A 198 -0.91 12.40 -13.00
N SER A 199 -1.15 13.71 -12.89
CA SER A 199 -1.31 14.39 -11.58
C SER A 199 -2.50 13.88 -10.78
N TYR A 200 -3.53 13.33 -11.45
CA TYR A 200 -4.67 12.74 -10.76
C TYR A 200 -4.29 11.48 -9.97
N LEU A 201 -3.29 10.72 -10.43
CA LEU A 201 -2.78 9.57 -9.70
C LEU A 201 -2.11 10.04 -8.39
N TYR A 202 -1.13 10.95 -8.48
CA TYR A 202 -0.41 11.45 -7.31
C TYR A 202 -1.32 12.12 -6.28
N LEU A 203 -2.34 12.86 -6.74
CA LEU A 203 -3.34 13.45 -5.86
C LEU A 203 -4.17 12.38 -5.15
N SER A 204 -4.63 11.37 -5.90
CA SER A 204 -5.43 10.28 -5.35
C SER A 204 -4.66 9.41 -4.37
N GLU A 205 -3.35 9.25 -4.57
CA GLU A 205 -2.47 8.51 -3.68
C GLU A 205 -2.29 9.25 -2.36
N LEU A 206 -2.01 10.55 -2.41
CA LEU A 206 -1.90 11.40 -1.23
C LEU A 206 -3.20 11.38 -0.42
N LEU A 207 -4.33 11.61 -1.09
CA LEU A 207 -5.64 11.60 -0.45
C LEU A 207 -5.97 10.21 0.10
N GLY A 208 -5.71 9.16 -0.68
CA GLY A 208 -5.94 7.78 -0.31
C GLY A 208 -5.21 7.41 0.98
N VAL A 209 -3.89 7.56 1.01
CA VAL A 209 -3.09 7.22 2.20
C VAL A 209 -3.44 8.09 3.40
N THR A 210 -3.74 9.38 3.20
CA THR A 210 -4.16 10.28 4.28
C THR A 210 -5.48 9.83 4.89
N ILE A 211 -6.47 9.47 4.06
CA ILE A 211 -7.77 8.98 4.52
C ILE A 211 -7.64 7.64 5.25
N ILE A 212 -6.83 6.70 4.72
CA ILE A 212 -6.54 5.44 5.42
C ILE A 212 -5.90 5.73 6.77
N PHE A 213 -4.93 6.64 6.82
CA PHE A 213 -4.23 6.98 8.06
C PHE A 213 -5.16 7.62 9.09
N LEU A 214 -6.07 8.51 8.67
CA LEU A 214 -7.12 9.07 9.54
C LEU A 214 -8.07 7.98 10.06
N GLY A 215 -8.45 7.02 9.21
CA GLY A 215 -9.23 5.84 9.62
C GLY A 215 -8.51 5.00 10.67
N PHE A 216 -7.22 4.74 10.45
CA PHE A 216 -6.36 4.05 11.42
C PHE A 216 -6.25 4.81 12.75
N LEU A 217 -5.99 6.12 12.69
CA LEU A 217 -5.93 6.99 13.85
C LEU A 217 -7.27 7.16 14.55
N ARG A 218 -8.41 6.87 13.93
CA ARG A 218 -9.72 6.90 14.59
C ARG A 218 -10.03 5.60 15.34
N ASN A 219 -9.43 4.49 14.93
CA ASN A 219 -9.62 3.17 15.53
C ASN A 219 -8.92 3.01 16.90
N LYS A 220 -8.67 4.10 17.64
CA LYS A 220 -7.71 4.14 18.76
C LYS A 220 -8.07 3.19 19.90
N GLU A 221 -7.33 2.09 19.95
CA GLU A 221 -6.66 1.61 21.18
C GLU A 221 -5.27 2.27 21.36
N VAL A 222 -5.01 3.39 20.68
CA VAL A 222 -3.65 3.86 20.31
C VAL A 222 -3.05 4.93 21.26
N PHE A 223 -3.79 5.50 22.22
CA PHE A 223 -3.21 6.43 23.23
C PHE A 223 -3.72 6.20 24.65
N GLY A 224 -3.71 4.95 25.14
CA GLY A 224 -3.91 4.69 26.58
C GLY A 224 -2.72 5.12 27.45
N LEU A 225 -1.56 5.36 26.85
CA LEU A 225 -0.37 5.96 27.45
C LEU A 225 0.29 6.84 26.38
N TYR A 226 0.67 8.07 26.71
CA TYR A 226 1.63 8.85 25.92
C TYR A 226 2.89 7.99 25.74
N ARG A 227 3.05 7.35 24.59
CA ARG A 227 4.23 6.55 24.24
C ARG A 227 4.90 7.23 23.06
N PHE A 228 6.15 7.62 23.23
CA PHE A 228 6.98 8.07 22.12
C PHE A 228 7.25 6.88 21.19
N PRO A 229 7.10 7.03 19.86
CA PRO A 229 7.42 5.97 18.90
C PRO A 229 8.84 5.43 19.15
N LEU A 230 9.00 4.11 19.08
CA LEU A 230 10.28 3.39 19.19
C LEU A 230 10.94 3.34 20.58
N VAL A 231 10.39 4.00 21.61
CA VAL A 231 10.93 3.91 22.99
C VAL A 231 10.31 2.73 23.73
N HIS A 232 11.06 1.62 23.79
CA HIS A 232 10.67 0.41 24.50
C HIS A 232 11.40 0.32 25.84
N GLY A 233 10.83 0.88 26.91
CA GLY A 233 11.34 0.65 28.25
C GLY A 233 11.16 1.82 29.20
N PHE A 234 10.01 1.85 29.89
CA PHE A 234 10.03 2.27 31.28
C PHE A 234 9.81 1.01 32.11
N LYS A 235 10.84 0.64 32.90
CA LYS A 235 10.68 -0.34 33.98
C LYS A 235 9.51 0.14 34.85
N ARG A 236 8.66 -0.79 35.30
CA ARG A 236 7.77 -0.50 36.45
C ARG A 236 8.68 -0.02 37.58
N VAL A 237 8.53 1.23 37.97
CA VAL A 237 9.03 1.65 39.28
C VAL A 237 8.11 0.94 40.26
N SER A 238 8.72 0.02 41.02
CA SER A 238 8.10 -0.75 42.11
C SER A 238 7.51 0.18 43.16
#